data_AF-A0A447TEG5-F1
#
_entry.id   AF-A0A447TEG5-F1
#
_cell.length_a   1.000
_cell.length_b   1.000
_cell.length_c   1.000
_cell.angle_alpha   90.00
_cell.angle_beta   90.00
_cell.angle_gamma   90.00
#
_symmetry.space_group_name_H-M   'P 1'
#
loop_
_entity.id
_entity.type
_entity.pdbx_description
1 polymer ?
#
loop_
_entity_poly.entity_id
_entity_poly.type
_entity_poly.pdbx_seq_one_letter_code
_entity_poly.pdbx_strand_id
1 'polypeptide(L)'
;MEVNRESADRRWVIGSATQPLPLMAGADADQVPLSRLFLARQTDLGWQLAMEGEDGFAALLEAAPDGWLSADERRAWRSQAIRAKRLAPDATGLGLPWQEGSSWSMTGGPHGYSGESQPYDSIDFAGGDGRVLAPQAGVIYKSCLRNGSGLVKLVHDNGYSSTYYHMINLNTVADGQRVAKAPIWAR
;
A
#
# COMPACT_ATOMS: atom_id res chain seq x y z
N MET A 1 2.37 -0.27 -15.33
CA MET A 1 1.10 -0.32 -14.59
C MET A 1 0.62 -1.76 -14.59
N GLU A 2 -0.03 -2.16 -13.51
CA GLU A 2 -0.58 -3.50 -13.29
C GLU A 2 -2.06 -3.36 -12.94
N VAL A 3 -2.91 -4.24 -13.48
CA VAL A 3 -4.33 -4.29 -13.13
C VAL A 3 -4.50 -5.21 -11.93
N ASN A 4 -5.03 -4.68 -10.82
CA ASN A 4 -5.35 -5.48 -9.64
C ASN A 4 -6.76 -6.09 -9.77
N ARG A 5 -7.74 -5.29 -10.22
CA ARG A 5 -9.12 -5.74 -10.42
C ARG A 5 -9.86 -4.85 -11.42
N GLU A 6 -10.72 -5.48 -12.22
CA GLU A 6 -11.66 -4.81 -13.13
C GLU A 6 -13.10 -5.02 -12.69
N SER A 7 -14.01 -4.11 -13.06
CA SER A 7 -15.45 -4.36 -12.97
C SER A 7 -15.90 -5.36 -14.03
N ALA A 8 -17.08 -5.97 -13.83
CA ALA A 8 -17.63 -6.96 -14.76
C ALA A 8 -17.83 -6.41 -16.19
N ASP A 9 -18.16 -5.11 -16.31
CA ASP A 9 -18.30 -4.41 -17.59
C ASP A 9 -16.97 -3.89 -18.15
N ARG A 10 -15.85 -4.11 -17.44
CA ARG A 10 -14.50 -3.63 -17.76
C ARG A 10 -14.41 -2.12 -17.95
N ARG A 11 -15.35 -1.36 -17.40
CA ARG A 11 -15.34 0.11 -17.44
C ARG A 11 -14.64 0.71 -16.24
N TRP A 12 -14.28 -0.09 -15.26
CA TRP A 12 -13.60 0.36 -14.06
C TRP A 12 -12.41 -0.52 -13.73
N VAL A 13 -11.32 0.13 -13.32
CA VAL A 13 -10.07 -0.53 -12.96
C VAL A 13 -9.57 0.07 -11.66
N ILE A 14 -9.16 -0.80 -10.73
CA ILE A 14 -8.22 -0.47 -9.68
C ILE A 14 -6.91 -1.19 -10.01
N GLY A 15 -5.82 -0.45 -9.98
CA GLY A 15 -4.52 -0.96 -10.37
C GLY A 15 -3.39 -0.29 -9.63
N SER A 16 -2.17 -0.69 -9.94
CA SER A 16 -0.95 -0.08 -9.41
C SER A 16 -0.07 0.46 -10.53
N ALA A 17 0.58 1.58 -10.27
CA ALA A 17 1.61 2.14 -11.13
C ALA A 17 2.91 2.22 -10.34
N THR A 18 3.90 1.46 -10.79
CA THR A 18 5.24 1.46 -10.23
C THR A 18 6.17 2.28 -11.12
N GLN A 19 6.87 3.23 -10.53
CA GLN A 19 7.91 3.98 -11.23
C GLN A 19 9.11 3.05 -11.50
N PRO A 20 9.56 2.91 -12.76
CA PRO A 20 10.79 2.20 -13.08
C PRO A 20 11.98 2.90 -12.43
N LEU A 21 12.88 2.12 -11.85
CA LEU A 21 14.12 2.65 -11.29
C LEU A 21 15.03 3.13 -12.43
N PRO A 22 15.72 4.29 -12.28
CA PRO A 22 16.63 4.77 -13.31
C PRO A 22 17.78 3.78 -13.54
N LEU A 23 17.98 3.35 -14.79
CA LEU A 23 19.05 2.41 -15.20
C LEU A 23 20.49 2.88 -14.89
N MET A 24 20.67 4.13 -14.46
CA MET A 24 21.96 4.84 -14.33
C MET A 24 22.33 5.20 -12.88
N ALA A 25 21.61 4.70 -11.89
CA ALA A 25 22.03 4.86 -10.50
C ALA A 25 23.08 3.78 -10.16
N GLY A 26 24.20 4.20 -9.55
CA GLY A 26 25.32 3.33 -9.18
C GLY A 26 24.88 2.15 -8.31
N ALA A 27 25.69 1.09 -8.31
CA ALA A 27 25.40 -0.18 -7.64
C ALA A 27 25.14 -0.09 -6.12
N ASP A 28 25.48 1.04 -5.50
CA ASP A 28 25.42 1.27 -4.05
C ASP A 28 24.19 2.09 -3.59
N ALA A 29 23.30 2.49 -4.51
CA ALA A 29 22.06 3.17 -4.13
C ALA A 29 20.96 2.14 -3.85
N ASP A 30 20.40 2.15 -2.63
CA ASP A 30 19.16 1.42 -2.32
C ASP A 30 18.00 2.00 -3.14
N GLN A 31 17.79 1.38 -4.30
CA GLN A 31 16.77 1.79 -5.25
C GLN A 31 15.46 1.04 -4.94
N VAL A 32 14.53 1.74 -4.29
CA VAL A 32 13.22 1.17 -3.93
C VAL A 32 12.16 1.60 -4.96
N PRO A 33 11.41 0.66 -5.54
CA PRO A 33 10.33 0.99 -6.46
C PRO A 33 9.20 1.74 -5.73
N LEU A 34 8.85 2.93 -6.21
CA LEU A 34 7.67 3.64 -5.74
C LEU A 34 6.43 3.12 -6.47
N SER A 35 5.51 2.51 -5.71
CA SER A 35 4.22 2.02 -6.22
C SER A 35 3.05 2.79 -5.62
N ARG A 36 2.17 3.27 -6.49
CA ARG A 36 0.93 3.98 -6.13
C ARG A 36 -0.27 3.28 -6.75
N LEU A 37 -1.38 3.22 -6.01
CA LEU A 37 -2.62 2.73 -6.59
C LEU A 37 -3.29 3.81 -7.43
N PHE A 38 -4.07 3.38 -8.41
CA PHE A 38 -4.90 4.24 -9.24
C PHE A 38 -6.31 3.68 -9.37
N LEU A 39 -7.26 4.59 -9.55
CA LEU A 39 -8.59 4.26 -10.07
C LEU A 39 -8.70 4.78 -11.49
N ALA A 40 -9.34 4.01 -12.36
CA ALA A 40 -9.65 4.44 -13.71
C ALA A 40 -11.08 4.08 -14.09
N ARG A 41 -11.72 4.95 -14.86
CA ARG A 41 -13.07 4.77 -15.43
C ARG A 41 -13.05 5.03 -16.92
N GLN A 42 -13.65 4.15 -17.70
CA GLN A 42 -13.93 4.35 -19.11
C GLN A 42 -15.13 5.30 -19.26
N THR A 43 -14.93 6.38 -20.01
CA THR A 43 -15.94 7.37 -20.39
C THR A 43 -16.05 7.44 -21.90
N ASP A 44 -17.01 8.22 -22.42
CA ASP A 44 -17.16 8.46 -23.86
C ASP A 44 -15.96 9.20 -24.47
N LEU A 45 -15.18 9.91 -23.64
CA LEU A 45 -13.96 10.62 -24.03
C LEU A 45 -12.68 9.77 -23.83
N GLY A 46 -12.82 8.50 -23.43
CA GLY A 46 -11.71 7.61 -23.10
C GLY A 46 -11.54 7.39 -21.60
N TRP A 47 -10.36 6.92 -21.20
CA TRP A 47 -10.06 6.58 -19.80
C TRP A 47 -9.78 7.83 -18.98
N GLN A 48 -10.57 8.02 -17.93
CA GLN A 48 -10.28 8.95 -16.85
C GLN A 48 -9.54 8.19 -15.75
N LEU A 49 -8.36 8.67 -15.34
CA LEU A 49 -7.51 8.04 -14.32
C LEU A 49 -7.17 9.06 -13.23
N ALA A 50 -7.08 8.60 -11.98
CA ALA A 50 -6.50 9.37 -10.89
C ALA A 50 -5.65 8.46 -9.99
N MET A 51 -4.53 8.99 -9.52
CA MET A 51 -3.61 8.30 -8.62
C MET A 51 -4.02 8.52 -7.15
N GLU A 52 -3.68 7.58 -6.28
CA GLU A 52 -3.86 7.77 -4.83
C GLU A 52 -3.20 9.09 -4.37
N GLY A 53 -3.88 9.80 -3.47
CA GLY A 53 -3.46 11.12 -2.98
C GLY A 53 -3.94 12.30 -3.84
N GLU A 54 -4.47 12.07 -5.04
CA GLU A 54 -5.08 13.11 -5.87
C GLU A 54 -6.56 13.31 -5.51
N ASP A 55 -7.07 14.54 -5.64
CA ASP A 55 -8.50 14.84 -5.43
C ASP A 55 -9.40 14.06 -6.40
N GLY A 56 -8.90 13.81 -7.62
CA GLY A 56 -9.59 13.00 -8.63
C GLY A 56 -9.82 11.55 -8.17
N PHE A 57 -8.98 11.01 -7.29
CA PHE A 57 -9.13 9.64 -6.78
C PHE A 57 -10.37 9.52 -5.90
N ALA A 58 -10.60 10.48 -5.01
CA ALA A 58 -11.80 10.51 -4.18
C ALA A 58 -13.07 10.63 -5.04
N ALA A 59 -13.05 11.47 -6.08
CA ALA A 59 -14.18 11.58 -7.01
C ALA A 59 -14.46 10.27 -7.76
N LEU A 60 -13.43 9.56 -8.23
CA LEU A 60 -13.58 8.25 -8.87
C LEU A 60 -14.05 7.17 -7.88
N LEU A 61 -13.58 7.21 -6.63
CA LEU A 61 -14.01 6.30 -5.57
C LEU A 61 -15.51 6.42 -5.29
N GLU A 62 -16.03 7.64 -5.23
CA GLU A 62 -17.47 7.88 -5.02
C GLU A 62 -18.32 7.50 -6.23
N ALA A 63 -17.80 7.72 -7.44
CA ALA A 63 -18.51 7.37 -8.67
C ALA A 63 -18.45 5.87 -9.03
N ALA A 64 -17.60 5.09 -8.37
CA ALA A 64 -17.43 3.66 -8.62
C ALA A 64 -18.75 2.89 -8.40
N PRO A 65 -19.07 1.87 -9.23
CA PRO A 65 -20.31 1.14 -9.13
C PRO A 65 -20.43 0.36 -7.81
N ASP A 66 -21.65 0.21 -7.33
CA ASP A 66 -21.95 -0.61 -6.16
C ASP A 66 -21.52 -2.06 -6.38
N GLY A 67 -21.00 -2.70 -5.33
CA GLY A 67 -20.57 -4.09 -5.36
C GLY A 67 -19.21 -4.36 -6.03
N TRP A 68 -18.60 -3.40 -6.75
CA TRP A 68 -17.26 -3.58 -7.31
C TRP A 68 -16.14 -3.34 -6.29
N LEU A 69 -16.25 -2.26 -5.51
CA LEU A 69 -15.44 -2.04 -4.31
C LEU A 69 -16.27 -2.43 -3.09
N SER A 70 -15.67 -3.22 -2.20
CA SER A 70 -16.28 -3.57 -0.92
C SER A 70 -16.50 -2.32 -0.04
N ALA A 71 -17.40 -2.45 0.94
CA ALA A 71 -17.61 -1.39 1.92
C ALA A 71 -16.33 -1.08 2.72
N ASP A 72 -15.49 -2.09 2.95
CA ASP A 72 -14.21 -1.95 3.64
C ASP A 72 -13.21 -1.15 2.82
N GLU A 73 -13.10 -1.41 1.51
CA GLU A 73 -12.27 -0.63 0.60
C GLU A 73 -12.70 0.83 0.57
N ARG A 74 -13.99 1.09 0.38
CA ARG A 74 -14.52 2.46 0.32
C ARG A 74 -14.23 3.21 1.62
N ARG A 75 -14.44 2.58 2.77
CA ARG A 75 -14.15 3.20 4.08
C ARG A 75 -12.67 3.51 4.23
N ALA A 76 -11.78 2.56 3.94
CA ALA A 76 -10.34 2.74 4.07
C ALA A 76 -9.85 3.88 3.17
N TRP A 77 -10.28 3.90 1.90
CA TRP A 77 -9.89 4.94 0.95
C TRP A 77 -10.48 6.32 1.27
N ARG A 78 -11.73 6.40 1.72
CA ARG A 78 -12.32 7.66 2.19
C ARG A 78 -11.52 8.26 3.36
N SER A 79 -10.97 7.41 4.23
CA SER A 79 -10.13 7.90 5.34
C SER A 79 -8.84 8.58 4.86
N GLN A 80 -8.32 8.20 3.68
CA GLN A 80 -7.11 8.82 3.11
C GLN A 80 -7.35 10.24 2.58
N ALA A 81 -8.60 10.59 2.27
CA ALA A 81 -8.97 11.95 1.83
C ALA A 81 -8.94 12.98 2.97
N ILE A 82 -8.84 12.54 4.23
CA ILE A 82 -8.74 13.43 5.39
C ILE A 82 -7.34 14.04 5.42
N ARG A 83 -7.22 15.24 4.83
CA ARG A 83 -5.94 15.99 4.68
C ARG A 83 -5.25 16.34 6.01
N ALA A 84 -6.00 16.43 7.10
CA ALA A 84 -5.44 16.63 8.43
C ALA A 84 -4.93 15.29 8.99
N LYS A 85 -3.89 14.72 8.38
CA LYS A 85 -3.12 13.67 9.04
C LYS A 85 -2.54 14.32 10.30
N ARG A 86 -2.99 13.88 11.48
CA ARG A 86 -2.46 14.40 12.75
C ARG A 86 -0.97 14.08 12.79
N LEU A 87 -0.13 15.08 12.52
CA LEU A 87 1.30 15.01 12.80
C LEU A 87 1.42 14.70 14.30
N ALA A 88 2.04 13.56 14.64
CA ALA A 88 1.95 12.93 15.95
C ALA A 88 2.24 13.90 17.12
N PRO A 89 1.25 14.12 17.99
CA PRO A 89 1.43 13.74 19.40
C PRO A 89 0.45 12.65 19.87
N ASP A 90 -0.55 12.29 19.05
CA ASP A 90 -1.43 11.15 19.30
C ASP A 90 -0.85 9.88 18.69
N ALA A 91 -0.96 8.75 19.40
CA ALA A 91 -0.55 7.45 18.89
C ALA A 91 -1.26 7.18 17.55
N THR A 92 -0.48 6.92 16.50
CA THR A 92 -0.99 6.61 15.15
C THR A 92 -1.96 5.41 15.12
N GLY A 93 -1.98 4.61 16.19
CA GLY A 93 -2.74 3.36 16.28
C GLY A 93 -2.06 2.20 15.54
N LEU A 94 -0.85 2.41 15.01
CA LEU A 94 -0.03 1.40 14.37
C LEU A 94 0.85 0.70 15.42
N GLY A 95 0.83 -0.63 15.43
CA GLY A 95 1.83 -1.44 16.12
C GLY A 95 3.08 -1.67 15.27
N LEU A 96 4.06 -2.36 15.84
CA LEU A 96 5.18 -2.91 15.07
C LEU A 96 4.68 -4.10 14.23
N PRO A 97 5.22 -4.33 13.02
CA PRO A 97 4.68 -5.30 12.07
C PRO A 97 5.11 -6.75 12.36
N TRP A 98 5.14 -7.14 13.63
CA TRP A 98 5.43 -8.50 14.09
C TRP A 98 4.61 -8.84 15.34
N GLN A 99 4.70 -10.09 15.79
CA GLN A 99 3.91 -10.60 16.91
C GLN A 99 4.18 -9.80 18.19
N GLU A 100 3.13 -9.37 18.89
CA GLU A 100 3.27 -8.72 20.19
C GLU A 100 4.03 -9.61 21.18
N GLY A 101 4.95 -9.01 21.95
CA GLY A 101 5.87 -9.74 22.82
C GLY A 101 7.12 -10.29 22.12
N SER A 102 7.26 -10.14 20.80
CA SER A 102 8.49 -10.44 20.06
C SER A 102 9.32 -9.19 19.78
N SER A 103 10.59 -9.39 19.41
CA SER A 103 11.51 -8.31 19.05
C SER A 103 12.23 -8.62 17.74
N TRP A 104 12.35 -7.60 16.89
CA TRP A 104 13.19 -7.60 15.70
C TRP A 104 14.28 -6.54 15.88
N SER A 105 15.38 -6.65 15.13
CA SER A 105 16.47 -5.68 15.14
C SER A 105 16.19 -4.57 14.13
N MET A 106 16.38 -3.31 14.52
CA MET A 106 16.41 -2.19 13.58
C MET A 106 17.77 -2.19 12.87
N THR A 107 17.77 -2.49 11.57
CA THR A 107 19.01 -2.58 10.77
C THR A 107 19.32 -1.28 10.05
N GLY A 108 18.32 -0.43 9.84
CA GLY A 108 18.42 0.90 9.24
C GLY A 108 17.50 1.87 9.98
N GLY A 109 18.03 3.04 10.35
CA GLY A 109 17.26 4.11 11.01
C GLY A 109 16.26 4.79 10.07
N PRO A 110 15.48 5.78 10.53
CA PRO A 110 14.53 6.50 9.68
C PRO A 110 15.19 7.11 8.44
N HIS A 111 14.63 6.84 7.27
CA HIS A 111 15.08 7.34 5.97
C HIS A 111 13.87 7.52 5.04
N GLY A 112 14.02 8.27 3.95
CA GLY A 112 12.99 8.29 2.90
C GLY A 112 13.06 7.03 2.05
N TYR A 113 11.98 6.66 1.38
CA TYR A 113 11.88 5.40 0.63
C TYR A 113 13.05 5.12 -0.33
N SER A 114 13.77 6.14 -0.80
CA SER A 114 14.95 5.99 -1.66
C SER A 114 16.31 6.00 -0.92
N GLY A 115 16.31 5.73 0.39
CA GLY A 115 17.49 5.73 1.26
C GLY A 115 17.93 7.12 1.76
N GLU A 116 17.96 8.13 0.88
CA GLU A 116 18.51 9.46 1.20
C GLU A 116 17.49 10.61 1.07
N SER A 117 16.26 10.30 0.63
CA SER A 117 15.25 11.33 0.38
C SER A 117 14.53 11.76 1.66
N GLN A 118 13.94 12.95 1.62
CA GLN A 118 12.90 13.38 2.55
C GLN A 118 11.53 13.37 1.87
N PRO A 119 10.43 13.19 2.62
CA PRO A 119 10.38 12.96 4.08
C PRO A 119 10.89 11.57 4.48
N TYR A 120 11.30 11.40 5.74
CA TYR A 120 11.63 10.09 6.29
C TYR A 120 10.33 9.32 6.55
N ASP A 121 10.05 8.36 5.68
CA ASP A 121 8.81 7.57 5.64
C ASP A 121 9.06 6.06 5.77
N SER A 122 10.32 5.65 5.94
CA SER A 122 10.79 4.26 5.93
C SER A 122 11.74 3.98 7.11
N ILE A 123 11.76 2.72 7.54
CA ILE A 123 12.60 2.17 8.62
C ILE A 123 12.79 0.67 8.39
N ASP A 124 13.99 0.14 8.65
CA ASP A 124 14.30 -1.26 8.34
C ASP A 124 14.37 -2.13 9.59
N PHE A 125 13.68 -3.26 9.52
CA PHE A 125 13.69 -4.30 10.56
C PHE A 125 14.06 -5.66 9.98
N ALA A 126 14.82 -6.43 10.74
CA ALA A 126 15.17 -7.82 10.40
C ALA A 126 15.17 -8.72 11.65
N GLY A 127 15.05 -10.02 11.42
CA GLY A 127 15.15 -11.05 12.46
C GLY A 127 13.78 -11.62 12.89
N GLY A 128 13.67 -11.96 14.18
CA GLY A 128 12.51 -12.66 14.73
C GLY A 128 12.22 -13.98 14.02
N ASP A 129 10.94 -14.27 13.80
CA ASP A 129 10.51 -15.46 13.06
C ASP A 129 10.32 -15.19 11.56
N GLY A 130 10.66 -13.99 11.08
CA GLY A 130 10.49 -13.54 9.71
C GLY A 130 9.03 -13.45 9.25
N ARG A 131 8.01 -13.51 10.13
CA ARG A 131 6.62 -13.29 9.72
C ARG A 131 6.25 -11.82 9.90
N VAL A 132 5.97 -11.14 8.79
CA VAL A 132 5.45 -9.77 8.84
C VAL A 132 3.96 -9.83 9.09
N LEU A 133 3.47 -9.00 10.02
CA LEU A 133 2.08 -8.92 10.45
C LEU A 133 1.49 -7.53 10.22
N ALA A 134 0.17 -7.43 10.06
CA ALA A 134 -0.47 -6.14 9.87
C ALA A 134 -0.42 -5.31 11.17
N PRO A 135 0.14 -4.09 11.15
CA PRO A 135 0.35 -3.25 12.34
C PRO A 135 -0.98 -2.73 12.93
N GLN A 136 -2.00 -2.67 12.08
CA GLN A 136 -3.39 -2.33 12.37
C GLN A 136 -4.25 -3.01 11.30
N ALA A 137 -5.56 -3.17 11.56
CA ALA A 137 -6.49 -3.56 10.51
C ALA A 137 -6.46 -2.59 9.33
N GLY A 138 -6.72 -3.11 8.13
CA GLY A 138 -6.73 -2.33 6.90
C GLY A 138 -7.10 -3.18 5.69
N VAL A 139 -7.02 -2.58 4.51
CA VAL A 139 -7.28 -3.26 3.24
C VAL A 139 -5.98 -3.44 2.45
N ILE A 140 -5.70 -4.67 2.05
CA ILE A 140 -4.44 -5.06 1.42
C ILE A 140 -4.47 -4.87 -0.10
N TYR A 141 -3.35 -4.43 -0.66
CA TYR A 141 -3.08 -4.41 -2.09
C TYR A 141 -1.64 -4.83 -2.36
N LYS A 142 -1.43 -5.53 -3.46
CA LYS A 142 -0.11 -5.99 -3.89
C LYS A 142 0.28 -5.42 -5.25
N SER A 143 1.57 -5.25 -5.47
CA SER A 143 2.12 -4.83 -6.78
C SER A 143 3.50 -5.42 -6.98
N CYS A 144 3.97 -5.43 -8.23
CA CYS A 144 5.26 -6.00 -8.61
C CYS A 144 5.39 -7.48 -8.22
N LEU A 145 4.31 -8.25 -8.38
CA LEU A 145 4.25 -9.66 -8.02
C LEU A 145 5.15 -10.50 -8.92
N ARG A 146 6.11 -11.21 -8.34
CA ARG A 146 7.01 -12.13 -9.07
C ARG A 146 7.37 -13.33 -8.20
N ASN A 147 7.00 -14.54 -8.61
CA ASN A 147 7.38 -15.79 -7.92
C ASN A 147 7.06 -15.79 -6.41
N GLY A 148 5.92 -15.20 -6.00
CA GLY A 148 5.52 -15.13 -4.60
C GLY A 148 6.20 -14.01 -3.78
N SER A 149 6.99 -13.13 -4.40
CA SER A 149 7.46 -11.87 -3.82
C SER A 149 6.74 -10.67 -4.42
N GLY A 150 6.82 -9.51 -3.75
CA GLY A 150 6.27 -8.27 -4.26
C GLY A 150 6.24 -7.14 -3.22
N LEU A 151 5.63 -6.02 -3.61
CA LEU A 151 5.29 -4.92 -2.70
C LEU A 151 3.91 -5.18 -2.10
N VAL A 152 3.75 -4.87 -0.83
CA VAL A 152 2.45 -4.93 -0.16
C VAL A 152 2.11 -3.57 0.44
N LYS A 153 0.90 -3.08 0.18
CA LYS A 153 0.34 -1.88 0.79
C LYS A 153 -0.87 -2.24 1.62
N LEU A 154 -0.98 -1.64 2.80
CA LEU A 154 -2.14 -1.72 3.65
C LEU A 154 -2.72 -0.32 3.86
N VAL A 155 -3.98 -0.15 3.48
CA VAL A 155 -4.71 1.11 3.65
C VAL A 155 -5.56 0.99 4.90
N HIS A 156 -5.26 1.82 5.90
CA HIS A 156 -5.92 1.78 7.20
C HIS A 156 -7.15 2.69 7.22
N ASP A 157 -7.99 2.53 8.24
CA ASP A 157 -9.22 3.32 8.42
C ASP A 157 -8.98 4.69 9.09
N ASN A 158 -7.73 5.02 9.44
CA ASN A 158 -7.34 6.22 10.20
C ASN A 158 -6.57 7.25 9.35
N GLY A 159 -6.62 7.14 8.01
CA GLY A 159 -5.89 8.04 7.10
C GLY A 159 -4.40 7.75 6.94
N TYR A 160 -3.89 6.68 7.56
CA TYR A 160 -2.53 6.17 7.32
C TYR A 160 -2.55 5.00 6.33
N SER A 161 -1.41 4.78 5.70
CA SER A 161 -1.10 3.56 4.96
C SER A 161 0.29 3.10 5.34
N SER A 162 0.52 1.79 5.27
CA SER A 162 1.83 1.18 5.46
C SER A 162 2.21 0.40 4.21
N THR A 163 3.47 0.51 3.79
CA THR A 163 4.00 -0.18 2.61
C THR A 163 5.17 -1.06 3.04
N TYR A 164 5.25 -2.24 2.44
CA TYR A 164 6.20 -3.29 2.79
C TYR A 164 6.94 -3.73 1.53
N TYR A 165 8.27 -3.67 1.62
CA TYR A 165 9.21 -4.04 0.58
C TYR A 165 10.08 -5.21 1.04
N HIS A 166 10.74 -5.89 0.11
CA HIS A 166 11.45 -7.17 0.32
C HIS A 166 10.57 -8.36 0.75
N MET A 167 9.27 -8.27 0.50
CA MET A 167 8.33 -9.31 0.91
C MET A 167 8.43 -10.54 0.04
N ILE A 168 8.50 -11.71 0.65
CA ILE A 168 8.52 -13.03 0.01
C ILE A 168 7.45 -13.94 0.62
N ASN A 169 7.18 -15.07 -0.03
CA ASN A 169 6.17 -16.03 0.44
C ASN A 169 4.83 -15.35 0.76
N LEU A 170 4.40 -14.42 -0.09
CA LEU A 170 3.16 -13.67 0.09
C LEU A 170 1.97 -14.62 0.25
N ASN A 171 1.04 -14.27 1.14
CA ASN A 171 -0.18 -15.06 1.33
C ASN A 171 -1.14 -14.94 0.12
N THR A 172 -2.19 -15.77 0.15
CA THR A 172 -3.23 -15.80 -0.90
C THR A 172 -4.39 -14.82 -0.66
N VAL A 173 -4.25 -13.87 0.28
CA VAL A 173 -5.31 -12.87 0.54
C VAL A 173 -5.48 -11.99 -0.70
N ALA A 174 -6.71 -11.79 -1.15
CA ALA A 174 -6.98 -11.05 -2.37
C ALA A 174 -6.78 -9.54 -2.17
N ASP A 175 -6.42 -8.83 -3.24
CA ASP A 175 -6.41 -7.36 -3.20
C ASP A 175 -7.82 -6.83 -2.91
N GLY A 176 -7.90 -5.80 -2.08
CA GLY A 176 -9.18 -5.26 -1.61
C GLY A 176 -9.77 -6.00 -0.41
N GLN A 177 -9.16 -7.10 0.05
CA GLN A 177 -9.64 -7.81 1.23
C GLN A 177 -9.20 -7.09 2.52
N ARG A 178 -10.11 -6.99 3.49
CA ARG A 178 -9.78 -6.51 4.82
C ARG A 178 -8.98 -7.57 5.60
N VAL A 179 -7.89 -7.13 6.21
CA VAL A 179 -7.11 -7.91 7.17
C VAL A 179 -7.24 -7.29 8.56
N ALA A 180 -7.27 -8.13 9.61
CA ALA A 180 -7.26 -7.68 11.00
C ALA A 180 -5.88 -7.12 11.40
N LYS A 181 -5.71 -6.71 12.67
CA LYS A 181 -4.36 -6.52 13.26
C LYS A 181 -3.75 -7.89 13.56
N ALA A 182 -2.44 -8.02 13.34
CA ALA A 182 -1.67 -9.25 13.56
C ALA A 182 -1.91 -10.50 12.66
N PRO A 183 -2.72 -10.52 11.57
CA PRO A 183 -2.71 -11.65 10.65
C PRO A 183 -1.39 -11.69 9.88
N ILE A 184 -0.94 -12.90 9.60
CA ILE A 184 0.22 -13.15 8.75
C ILE A 184 -0.18 -12.86 7.31
N TRP A 185 0.67 -12.10 6.63
CA TRP A 185 0.44 -11.71 5.26
C TRP A 185 1.64 -11.92 4.35
N ALA A 186 2.83 -12.07 4.93
CA ALA A 186 4.05 -12.35 4.20
C ALA A 186 5.18 -12.80 5.15
N ARG A 187 6.29 -13.22 4.54
CA ARG A 187 7.58 -13.40 5.20
C ARG A 187 8.69 -12.59 4.53
#